data_AF-A0A653EYG9-F1
#
_entry.id   AF-A0A653EYG9-F1
#
_cell.length_a   1.000
_cell.length_b   1.000
_cell.length_c   1.000
_cell.angle_alpha   90.00
_cell.angle_beta   90.00
_cell.angle_gamma   90.00
#
_symmetry.space_group_name_H-M   'P 1'
#
loop_
_entity.id
_entity.type
_entity.pdbx_description
1 polymer ?
#
loop_
_entity_poly.entity_id
_entity_poly.type
_entity_poly.pdbx_seq_one_letter_code
_entity_poly.pdbx_strand_id
1 'polypeptide(L)'
;MRLGDRCGRCGPTTVSAISRGGIGLRRWAGGSGSTRWVARDHLLALDFDPDVVDIVSQPFWLVWREGQGKQRRHAPDFLVRRTTGGCLLVLDSRPRESIGDRAAFAAMSQASSMVGWEYALWDCLDPVVAANHRWLGGYRHPRCFDEAIARELLSVFIEPQPLMDGAEAVGDPLGTLPVLYHLLWRH
;
A
#
# COMPACT_ATOMS: atom_id res chain seq x y z
N MET A 1 7.59 -7.05 17.40
CA MET A 1 7.57 -6.70 18.83
C MET A 1 6.20 -6.14 19.16
N ARG A 2 5.31 -6.97 19.74
CA ARG A 2 3.95 -6.55 20.14
C ARG A 2 4.08 -5.70 21.41
N LEU A 3 3.75 -4.42 21.33
CA LEU A 3 3.57 -3.58 22.51
C LEU A 3 2.11 -3.67 22.94
N GLY A 4 1.84 -4.62 23.83
CA GLY A 4 0.65 -4.59 24.67
C GLY A 4 1.06 -4.04 26.03
N ASP A 5 0.43 -2.95 26.46
CA ASP A 5 0.19 -2.71 27.87
C ASP A 5 -1.11 -1.91 28.05
N ARG A 6 -1.90 -2.41 29.00
CA ARG A 6 -3.23 -1.93 29.37
C ARG A 6 -3.09 -0.62 30.14
N CYS A 7 -3.82 0.42 29.71
CA CYS A 7 -4.13 1.56 30.56
C CYS A 7 -5.64 1.64 30.78
N GLY A 8 -6.04 1.70 32.06
CA GLY A 8 -7.42 1.69 32.50
C GLY A 8 -8.12 3.04 32.35
N ARG A 9 -9.45 2.95 32.13
CA ARG A 9 -10.46 4.02 32.18
C ARG A 9 -10.32 5.13 31.13
N CYS A 10 -10.62 4.79 29.88
CA CYS A 10 -11.29 5.72 28.96
C CYS A 10 -12.78 5.40 28.96
N GLY A 11 -13.65 6.39 29.17
CA GLY A 11 -15.12 6.23 29.08
C GLY A 11 -15.55 5.77 27.67
N PRO A 12 -16.85 5.51 27.44
CA PRO A 12 -17.33 4.97 26.17
C PRO A 12 -17.08 5.97 25.02
N THR A 13 -15.98 5.78 24.28
CA THR A 13 -15.72 6.50 23.04
C THR A 13 -16.68 5.95 21.99
N THR A 14 -17.70 6.73 21.63
CA THR A 14 -18.55 6.39 20.49
C THR A 14 -17.72 6.61 19.22
N VAL A 15 -17.47 5.52 18.50
CA VAL A 15 -16.75 5.51 17.23
C VAL A 15 -17.77 5.40 16.11
N SER A 16 -17.70 6.28 15.11
CA SER A 16 -18.55 6.19 13.93
C SER A 16 -17.71 6.37 12.67
N ALA A 17 -17.89 5.44 11.73
CA ALA A 17 -17.32 5.53 10.39
C ALA A 17 -18.37 6.16 9.46
N ILE A 18 -17.98 7.21 8.73
CA ILE A 18 -18.83 7.78 7.69
C ILE A 18 -18.31 7.26 6.36
N SER A 19 -19.03 6.31 5.74
CA SER A 19 -18.76 5.86 4.38
C SER A 19 -19.22 6.93 3.39
N ARG A 20 -18.40 7.22 2.38
CA ARG A 20 -18.85 8.01 1.22
C ARG A 20 -19.04 7.06 0.05
N GLY A 21 -20.28 6.94 -0.42
CA GLY A 21 -20.55 6.35 -1.73
C GLY A 21 -19.96 7.19 -2.85
N GLY A 22 -19.41 6.53 -3.87
CA GLY A 22 -19.05 7.12 -5.16
C GLY A 22 -17.55 7.31 -5.38
N ILE A 23 -17.02 6.58 -6.37
CA ILE A 23 -15.74 6.80 -7.04
C ILE A 23 -15.71 8.27 -7.49
N GLY A 24 -14.92 9.08 -6.80
CA GLY A 24 -14.78 10.50 -7.11
C GLY A 24 -13.45 10.99 -6.60
N LEU A 25 -12.45 10.99 -7.50
CA LEU A 25 -11.13 11.56 -7.28
C LEU A 25 -11.31 13.01 -6.79
N ARG A 26 -11.22 13.23 -5.48
CA ARG A 26 -11.16 14.57 -4.89
C ARG A 26 -9.74 14.85 -4.44
N ARG A 27 -9.29 16.02 -4.85
CA ARG A 27 -8.00 16.66 -4.58
C ARG A 27 -7.52 16.39 -3.15
N TRP A 28 -6.36 15.74 -3.06
CA TRP A 28 -5.55 15.53 -1.86
C TRP A 28 -5.41 16.84 -1.07
N ALA A 29 -6.03 16.94 0.10
CA ALA A 29 -5.84 18.07 1.01
C ALA A 29 -5.33 17.58 2.36
N GLY A 30 -4.11 17.98 2.71
CA GLY A 30 -3.61 17.98 4.09
C GLY A 30 -2.62 16.88 4.46
N GLY A 31 -1.46 16.86 3.81
CA GLY A 31 -0.26 16.16 4.32
C GLY A 31 0.98 16.97 3.93
N SER A 32 2.01 17.00 4.79
CA SER A 32 3.32 17.50 4.38
C SER A 32 3.82 16.72 3.15
N GLY A 33 4.64 17.34 2.31
CA GLY A 33 5.14 16.71 1.09
C GLY A 33 5.77 15.34 1.34
N SER A 34 6.48 15.14 2.45
CA SER A 34 7.11 13.88 2.84
C SER A 34 6.13 12.72 3.00
N THR A 35 5.01 12.93 3.71
CA THR A 35 3.98 11.90 3.92
C THR A 35 3.34 11.44 2.62
N ARG A 36 3.24 12.34 1.64
CA ARG A 36 2.69 12.03 0.31
C ARG A 36 3.61 11.12 -0.51
N TRP A 37 4.93 11.20 -0.33
CA TRP A 37 5.88 10.31 -0.99
C TRP A 37 5.85 8.90 -0.40
N VAL A 38 5.82 8.77 0.93
CA VAL A 38 5.74 7.46 1.59
C VAL A 38 4.46 6.72 1.21
N ALA A 39 3.31 7.39 1.25
CA ALA A 39 2.04 6.79 0.84
C ALA A 39 2.07 6.33 -0.64
N ARG A 40 2.73 7.06 -1.53
CA ARG A 40 2.88 6.65 -2.93
C ARG A 40 3.72 5.38 -3.07
N ASP A 41 4.81 5.27 -2.33
CA ASP A 41 5.68 4.10 -2.42
C ASP A 41 5.00 2.85 -1.85
N HIS A 42 4.19 3.00 -0.80
CA HIS A 42 3.33 1.94 -0.30
C HIS A 42 2.23 1.55 -1.29
N LEU A 43 1.64 2.51 -2.01
CA LEU A 43 0.69 2.18 -3.07
C LEU A 43 1.34 1.30 -4.14
N LEU A 44 2.58 1.61 -4.56
CA LEU A 44 3.31 0.78 -5.52
C LEU A 44 3.66 -0.60 -4.94
N ALA A 45 4.04 -0.68 -3.67
CA ALA A 45 4.28 -1.97 -3.02
C ALA A 45 3.02 -2.83 -2.92
N LEU A 46 1.88 -2.22 -2.59
CA LEU A 46 0.59 -2.91 -2.54
C LEU A 46 0.13 -3.35 -3.93
N ASP A 47 0.37 -2.55 -4.98
CA ASP A 47 0.03 -2.90 -6.37
C ASP A 47 0.96 -3.98 -6.95
N PHE A 48 2.14 -4.17 -6.37
CA PHE A 48 3.11 -5.20 -6.74
C PHE A 48 2.90 -6.53 -5.99
N ASP A 49 2.22 -6.51 -4.84
CA ASP A 49 2.03 -7.68 -3.98
C ASP A 49 0.91 -8.60 -4.55
N PRO A 50 1.22 -9.86 -4.94
CA PRO A 50 0.23 -10.77 -5.51
C PRO A 50 -0.87 -11.19 -4.51
N ASP A 51 -0.65 -11.02 -3.20
CA ASP A 51 -1.67 -11.26 -2.20
C ASP A 51 -2.69 -10.12 -2.10
N VAL A 52 -2.45 -8.96 -2.73
CA VAL A 52 -3.36 -7.81 -2.71
C VAL A 52 -4.30 -7.85 -3.93
N VAL A 53 -5.60 -7.75 -3.67
CA VAL A 53 -6.65 -7.84 -4.71
C VAL A 53 -7.48 -6.57 -4.85
N ASP A 54 -7.41 -5.66 -3.87
CA ASP A 54 -8.14 -4.39 -3.92
C ASP A 54 -7.48 -3.36 -3.01
N ILE A 55 -7.49 -2.11 -3.46
CA ILE A 55 -6.91 -0.98 -2.73
C ILE A 55 -7.84 0.22 -2.89
N VAL A 56 -8.34 0.73 -1.77
CA VAL A 56 -9.12 1.97 -1.73
C VAL A 56 -8.32 3.03 -1.00
N SER A 57 -8.02 4.14 -1.67
CA SER A 57 -7.33 5.29 -1.07
C SER A 57 -8.30 6.18 -0.30
N GLN A 58 -7.90 6.61 0.90
CA GLN A 58 -8.69 7.45 1.82
C GLN A 58 -10.17 7.00 1.93
N PRO A 59 -10.39 5.75 2.32
CA PRO A 59 -11.66 5.03 2.15
C PRO A 59 -12.81 5.62 2.97
N PHE A 60 -12.51 6.17 4.15
CA PHE A 60 -13.49 6.73 5.08
C PHE A 60 -12.84 7.70 6.05
N TRP A 61 -13.68 8.43 6.79
CA TRP A 61 -13.26 9.20 7.95
C TRP A 61 -13.69 8.48 9.23
N LEU A 62 -12.72 8.21 10.10
CA LEU A 62 -12.98 7.89 11.49
C LEU A 62 -13.26 9.19 12.24
N VAL A 63 -14.39 9.27 12.92
CA VAL A 63 -14.76 10.43 13.73
C VAL A 63 -15.01 9.96 15.15
N TRP A 64 -14.41 10.66 16.13
CA TRP A 64 -14.58 10.36 17.54
C TRP A 64 -14.53 11.64 18.39
N ARG A 65 -14.90 11.50 19.66
CA ARG A 65 -14.80 12.55 20.67
C ARG A 65 -13.98 12.02 21.85
N GLU A 66 -13.07 12.85 22.35
CA GLU A 66 -12.32 12.57 23.58
C GLU A 66 -13.00 13.29 24.75
N GLY A 67 -13.79 12.57 25.54
CA GLY A 67 -14.55 13.16 26.66
C GLY A 67 -15.52 14.26 26.21
N GLN A 68 -15.55 15.38 26.93
CA GLN A 68 -16.28 16.61 26.51
C GLN A 68 -15.48 17.47 25.50
N GLY A 69 -14.37 16.96 25.00
CA GLY A 69 -13.46 17.68 24.11
C GLY A 69 -13.96 17.83 22.67
N LYS A 70 -13.08 18.42 21.87
CA LYS A 70 -13.30 18.67 20.44
C LYS A 70 -13.45 17.36 19.68
N GLN A 71 -14.38 17.32 18.73
CA GLN A 71 -14.52 16.22 17.79
C GLN A 71 -13.26 16.12 16.92
N ARG A 72 -12.67 14.92 16.89
CA ARG A 72 -11.49 14.60 16.08
C ARG A 72 -11.89 13.75 14.89
N ARG A 73 -11.06 13.79 13.85
CA ARG A 73 -11.24 12.98 12.66
C ARG A 73 -9.90 12.55 12.10
N HIS A 74 -9.85 11.35 11.53
CA HIS A 74 -8.69 10.80 10.85
C HIS A 74 -9.15 9.98 9.64
N ALA A 75 -8.46 10.10 8.52
CA ALA A 75 -8.68 9.26 7.36
C ALA A 75 -7.42 8.41 7.16
N PRO A 76 -7.54 7.06 7.12
CA PRO A 76 -6.39 6.22 6.83
C PRO A 76 -5.99 6.40 5.36
N ASP A 77 -4.73 6.11 5.03
CA ASP A 77 -4.26 6.27 3.65
C ASP A 77 -4.90 5.21 2.73
N PHE A 78 -5.01 3.96 3.19
CA PHE A 78 -5.55 2.85 2.41
C PHE A 78 -6.45 1.90 3.20
N LEU A 79 -7.40 1.28 2.51
CA LEU A 79 -8.06 0.04 2.88
C LEU A 79 -7.70 -1.00 1.82
N VAL A 80 -7.16 -2.13 2.27
CA VAL A 80 -6.59 -3.17 1.42
C VAL A 80 -7.34 -4.46 1.64
N ARG A 81 -7.73 -5.12 0.54
CA ARG A 81 -8.26 -6.48 0.56
C ARG A 81 -7.17 -7.43 0.07
N ARG A 82 -6.96 -8.51 0.82
CA ARG A 82 -5.98 -9.56 0.49
C ARG A 82 -6.68 -10.87 0.11
N THR A 83 -6.00 -11.71 -0.66
CA THR A 83 -6.40 -13.10 -0.97
C THR A 83 -6.40 -13.95 0.30
N THR A 84 -5.40 -13.75 1.16
CA THR A 84 -5.18 -14.46 2.41
C THR A 84 -5.65 -13.63 3.61
N GLY A 85 -6.02 -14.30 4.72
CA GLY A 85 -6.32 -13.64 5.99
C GLY A 85 -7.75 -13.14 6.20
N GLY A 86 -8.64 -13.24 5.21
CA GLY A 86 -10.11 -13.11 5.34
C GLY A 86 -10.67 -11.76 5.81
N CYS A 87 -9.84 -10.86 6.32
CA CYS A 87 -10.21 -9.55 6.83
C CYS A 87 -9.51 -8.43 6.05
N LEU A 88 -10.13 -7.24 6.08
CA LEU A 88 -9.56 -6.05 5.45
C LEU A 88 -8.43 -5.47 6.31
N LEU A 89 -7.42 -4.90 5.65
CA LEU A 89 -6.33 -4.19 6.28
C LEU A 89 -6.52 -2.69 6.12
N VAL A 90 -6.61 -1.96 7.22
CA VAL A 90 -6.52 -0.49 7.24
C VAL A 90 -5.05 -0.10 7.40
N LEU A 91 -4.57 0.80 6.55
CA LEU A 91 -3.16 1.17 6.50
C LEU A 91 -2.96 2.69 6.54
N ASP A 92 -2.09 3.13 7.45
CA ASP A 92 -1.50 4.46 7.45
C ASP A 92 0.01 4.39 7.12
N SER A 93 0.50 5.37 6.38
CA SER A 93 1.88 5.47 5.88
C SER A 93 2.58 6.67 6.50
N ARG A 94 3.46 6.47 7.48
CA ARG A 94 4.12 7.57 8.18
C ARG A 94 5.59 7.26 8.44
N PRO A 95 6.53 8.15 8.05
CA PRO A 95 7.90 8.05 8.51
C PRO A 95 7.93 7.99 10.04
N ARG A 96 8.76 7.11 10.62
CA ARG A 96 8.90 6.93 12.06
C ARG A 96 9.23 8.23 12.79
N GLU A 97 10.01 9.10 12.17
CA GLU A 97 10.37 10.43 12.66
C GLU A 97 9.21 11.45 12.61
N SER A 98 8.10 11.13 11.95
CA SER A 98 6.97 12.03 11.70
C SER A 98 5.63 11.48 12.23
N ILE A 99 5.66 10.60 13.23
CA ILE A 99 4.44 10.10 13.91
C ILE A 99 3.91 11.21 14.84
N GLY A 100 3.26 12.21 14.26
CA GLY A 100 2.73 13.38 14.98
C GLY A 100 1.45 13.09 15.76
N ASP A 101 0.52 12.31 15.22
CA ASP A 101 -0.80 12.07 15.84
C ASP A 101 -0.98 10.60 16.27
N ARG A 102 -0.26 10.19 17.32
CA ARG A 102 -0.36 8.83 17.90
C ARG A 102 -1.78 8.47 18.34
N ALA A 103 -2.57 9.45 18.78
CA ALA A 103 -3.94 9.23 19.24
C ALA A 103 -4.86 8.83 18.08
N ALA A 104 -4.69 9.45 16.90
CA ALA A 104 -5.45 9.06 15.71
C ALA A 104 -5.16 7.60 15.29
N PHE A 105 -3.89 7.18 15.30
CA PHE A 105 -3.50 5.81 14.96
C PHE A 105 -4.02 4.79 15.99
N ALA A 106 -3.99 5.14 17.29
CA ALA A 106 -4.56 4.29 18.33
C ALA A 106 -6.09 4.15 18.17
N ALA A 107 -6.79 5.25 17.89
CA ALA A 107 -8.23 5.25 17.64
C ALA A 107 -8.56 4.40 16.39
N MET A 108 -7.77 4.50 15.32
CA MET A 108 -7.95 3.69 14.11
C MET A 108 -7.73 2.20 14.37
N SER A 109 -6.67 1.85 15.10
CA SER A 109 -6.40 0.46 15.50
C SER A 109 -7.55 -0.14 16.30
N GLN A 110 -8.06 0.60 17.29
CA GLN A 110 -9.20 0.20 18.10
C GLN A 110 -10.46 0.02 17.24
N ALA A 111 -10.78 1.01 16.40
CA ALA A 111 -11.96 0.98 15.54
C ALA A 111 -11.91 -0.20 14.55
N SER A 112 -10.76 -0.46 13.95
CA SER A 112 -10.55 -1.57 13.02
C SER A 112 -10.77 -2.91 13.73
N SER A 113 -10.22 -3.07 14.93
CA SER A 113 -10.39 -4.29 15.73
C SER A 113 -11.87 -4.56 16.09
N MET A 114 -12.66 -3.51 16.36
CA MET A 114 -14.09 -3.64 16.66
C MET A 114 -14.92 -4.18 15.50
N VAL A 115 -14.48 -3.98 14.26
CA VAL A 115 -15.14 -4.49 13.05
C VAL A 115 -14.44 -5.72 12.47
N GLY A 116 -13.49 -6.30 13.21
CA GLY A 116 -12.73 -7.48 12.78
C GLY A 116 -11.75 -7.20 11.65
N TRP A 117 -11.30 -5.95 11.48
CA TRP A 117 -10.27 -5.57 10.52
C TRP A 117 -8.89 -5.48 11.17
N GLU A 118 -7.87 -5.72 10.36
CA GLU A 118 -6.48 -5.47 10.75
C GLU A 118 -6.13 -4.00 10.57
N TYR A 119 -5.19 -3.51 11.39
CA TYR A 119 -4.62 -2.18 11.25
C TYR A 119 -3.10 -2.24 11.26
N ALA A 120 -2.48 -1.53 10.32
CA ALA A 120 -1.04 -1.35 10.26
C ALA A 120 -0.66 0.12 10.10
N LEU A 121 0.48 0.48 10.68
CA LEU A 121 1.19 1.73 10.43
C LEU A 121 2.52 1.36 9.78
N TRP A 122 2.68 1.67 8.50
CA TRP A 122 3.93 1.40 7.77
C TRP A 122 4.85 2.62 7.81
N ASP A 123 6.11 2.34 8.06
CA ASP A 123 7.23 3.28 7.96
C ASP A 123 7.72 3.35 6.51
N CYS A 124 8.70 4.21 6.21
CA CYS A 124 9.36 4.23 4.91
C CYS A 124 9.83 2.82 4.49
N LEU A 125 9.57 2.45 3.23
CA LEU A 125 10.16 1.27 2.62
C LEU A 125 11.68 1.38 2.57
N ASP A 126 12.35 0.23 2.50
CA ASP A 126 13.75 0.18 2.15
C ASP A 126 14.01 0.99 0.85
N PRO A 127 15.01 1.88 0.81
CA PRO A 127 15.24 2.75 -0.35
C PRO A 127 15.46 2.01 -1.67
N VAL A 128 16.09 0.82 -1.63
CA VAL A 128 16.34 -0.01 -2.82
C VAL A 128 15.05 -0.66 -3.28
N VAL A 129 14.25 -1.21 -2.35
CA VAL A 129 12.93 -1.75 -2.68
C VAL A 129 12.02 -0.67 -3.28
N ALA A 130 11.97 0.52 -2.66
CA ALA A 130 11.20 1.64 -3.17
C ALA A 130 11.68 2.10 -4.55
N ALA A 131 12.99 2.10 -4.82
CA ALA A 131 13.52 2.41 -6.14
C ALA A 131 13.11 1.37 -7.19
N ASN A 132 13.22 0.07 -6.86
CA ASN A 132 12.82 -1.01 -7.76
C ASN A 132 11.33 -1.00 -8.06
N HIS A 133 10.47 -0.81 -7.06
CA HIS A 133 9.02 -0.69 -7.28
C HIS A 133 8.67 0.52 -8.16
N ARG A 134 9.34 1.67 -7.98
CA ARG A 134 9.11 2.83 -8.86
C ARG A 134 9.55 2.56 -10.30
N TRP A 135 10.67 1.86 -10.47
CA TRP A 135 11.18 1.48 -11.79
C TRP A 135 10.23 0.49 -12.48
N LEU A 136 10.00 -0.66 -11.85
CA LEU A 136 9.14 -1.72 -12.40
C LEU A 136 7.69 -1.25 -12.57
N GLY A 137 7.21 -0.39 -11.68
CA GLY A 137 5.87 0.20 -11.77
C GLY A 137 5.66 0.98 -13.06
N GLY A 138 6.71 1.46 -13.73
CA GLY A 138 6.64 2.06 -15.05
C GLY A 138 6.14 1.09 -16.15
N TYR A 139 6.34 -0.21 -15.95
CA TYR A 139 6.05 -1.28 -16.92
C TYR A 139 4.79 -2.07 -16.60
N ARG A 140 4.04 -1.74 -15.54
CA ARG A 140 2.81 -2.45 -15.14
C ARG A 140 1.67 -2.44 -16.15
N HIS A 141 1.67 -1.52 -17.11
CA HIS A 141 0.58 -1.38 -18.07
C HIS A 141 0.64 -2.52 -19.11
N PRO A 142 -0.50 -3.13 -19.52
CA PRO A 142 -0.53 -4.20 -20.53
C PRO A 142 0.11 -3.88 -21.90
N ARG A 143 0.48 -2.61 -22.14
CA ARG A 143 1.16 -2.18 -23.38
C ARG A 143 2.63 -2.56 -23.41
N CYS A 144 3.19 -2.87 -22.25
CA CYS A 144 4.56 -3.33 -22.10
C CYS A 144 4.67 -4.85 -22.29
N PHE A 145 3.53 -5.55 -22.41
CA PHE A 145 3.50 -6.99 -22.61
C PHE A 145 3.44 -7.33 -24.10
N ASP A 146 4.26 -8.28 -24.50
CA ASP A 146 4.19 -8.96 -25.79
C ASP A 146 4.25 -10.47 -25.53
N GLU A 147 3.25 -11.22 -26.00
CA GLU A 147 3.10 -12.64 -25.68
C GLU A 147 4.22 -13.51 -26.29
N ALA A 148 4.70 -13.18 -27.48
CA ALA A 148 5.75 -13.94 -28.15
C ALA A 148 7.08 -13.76 -27.40
N ILE A 149 7.45 -12.51 -27.13
CA ILE A 149 8.67 -12.18 -26.38
C ILE A 149 8.60 -12.74 -24.95
N ALA A 150 7.44 -12.64 -24.29
CA ALA A 150 7.27 -13.15 -22.93
C ALA A 150 7.51 -14.66 -22.86
N ARG A 151 7.02 -15.44 -23.84
CA ARG A 151 7.23 -16.89 -23.90
C ARG A 151 8.71 -17.24 -24.03
N GLU A 152 9.44 -16.52 -24.87
CA GLU A 152 10.88 -16.72 -25.06
C GLU A 152 11.67 -16.33 -23.81
N LEU A 153 11.36 -15.19 -23.19
CA LEU A 153 11.97 -14.76 -21.92
C LEU A 153 11.75 -15.81 -20.82
N LEU A 154 10.52 -16.29 -20.63
CA LEU A 154 10.23 -17.33 -19.64
C LEU A 154 10.99 -18.63 -19.91
N SER A 155 11.27 -18.97 -21.18
CA SER A 155 12.09 -20.13 -21.52
C SER A 155 13.57 -19.94 -21.20
N VAL A 156 14.10 -18.74 -21.40
CA VAL A 156 15.50 -18.39 -21.09
C VAL A 156 15.71 -18.37 -19.58
N PHE A 157 14.78 -17.81 -18.82
CA PHE A 157 14.86 -17.72 -17.35
C PHE A 157 14.38 -18.98 -16.61
N ILE A 158 14.31 -20.16 -17.26
CA ILE A 158 14.12 -21.44 -16.55
C ILE A 158 15.25 -21.65 -15.54
N GLU A 159 16.49 -21.33 -15.94
CA GLU A 159 17.65 -21.30 -15.05
C GLU A 159 17.99 -19.85 -14.65
N PRO A 160 18.29 -19.58 -13.36
CA PRO A 160 18.65 -18.24 -12.92
C PRO A 160 19.91 -17.71 -13.62
N GLN A 161 19.82 -16.50 -14.17
CA GLN A 161 20.94 -15.83 -14.85
C GLN A 161 20.83 -14.31 -14.75
N PRO A 162 21.89 -13.56 -15.12
CA PRO A 162 21.83 -12.09 -15.15
C PRO A 162 20.72 -11.57 -16.07
N LEU A 163 20.04 -10.53 -15.61
CA LEU A 163 18.85 -10.00 -16.30
C LEU A 163 19.14 -9.56 -17.74
N MET A 164 20.28 -8.89 -17.95
CA MET A 164 20.67 -8.37 -19.27
C MET A 164 21.01 -9.52 -20.22
N ASP A 165 21.79 -10.51 -19.78
CA ASP A 165 22.17 -11.67 -20.58
C ASP A 165 20.92 -12.41 -21.08
N GLY A 166 19.92 -12.61 -20.22
CA GLY A 166 18.67 -13.24 -20.62
C GLY A 166 17.81 -12.39 -21.57
N ALA A 167 17.83 -11.07 -21.40
CA ALA A 167 17.12 -10.15 -22.31
C ALA A 167 17.76 -10.12 -23.71
N GLU A 168 19.10 -10.11 -23.78
CA GLU A 168 19.89 -10.12 -25.01
C GLU A 168 19.81 -11.47 -25.74
N ALA A 169 19.68 -12.57 -25.00
CA ALA A 169 19.51 -13.90 -25.57
C ALA A 169 18.20 -14.04 -26.38
N VAL A 170 17.16 -13.26 -26.03
CA VAL A 170 15.87 -13.23 -26.75
C VAL A 170 15.89 -12.22 -27.90
N GLY A 171 16.55 -11.06 -27.75
CA GLY A 171 16.61 -10.05 -28.80
C GLY A 171 17.15 -8.70 -28.33
N ASP A 172 16.86 -7.64 -29.10
CA ASP A 172 17.27 -6.28 -28.74
C ASP A 172 16.67 -5.87 -27.37
N PRO A 173 17.50 -5.52 -26.36
CA PRO A 173 17.03 -5.07 -25.06
C PRO A 173 16.01 -3.94 -25.08
N LEU A 174 16.01 -3.08 -26.11
CA LEU A 174 14.99 -2.04 -26.27
C LEU A 174 13.57 -2.61 -26.44
N GLY A 175 13.46 -3.79 -27.04
CA GLY A 175 12.20 -4.53 -27.20
C GLY A 175 11.93 -5.54 -26.08
N THR A 176 12.97 -6.22 -25.56
CA THR A 176 12.79 -7.31 -24.59
C THR A 176 12.68 -6.84 -23.14
N LEU A 177 13.41 -5.78 -22.73
CA LEU A 177 13.37 -5.29 -21.35
C LEU A 177 11.99 -4.80 -20.89
N PRO A 178 11.20 -4.06 -21.70
CA PRO A 178 9.86 -3.67 -21.27
C PRO A 178 8.95 -4.86 -20.95
N VAL A 179 9.06 -5.96 -21.72
CA VAL A 179 8.31 -7.19 -21.51
C VAL A 179 8.82 -7.93 -20.27
N LEU A 180 10.14 -8.03 -20.11
CA LEU A 180 10.77 -8.65 -18.95
C LEU A 180 10.40 -7.93 -17.64
N TYR A 181 10.45 -6.59 -17.62
CA TYR A 181 10.02 -5.81 -16.46
C TYR A 181 8.51 -5.92 -16.21
N HIS A 182 7.69 -6.04 -17.25
CA HIS A 182 6.26 -6.31 -17.10
C HIS A 182 6.01 -7.67 -16.44
N LEU A 183 6.73 -8.72 -16.87
CA LEU A 183 6.66 -10.05 -16.26
C LEU A 183 7.05 -10.02 -14.78
N LEU A 184 8.14 -9.33 -14.44
CA LEU A 184 8.56 -9.15 -13.04
C LEU A 184 7.50 -8.42 -12.21
N TRP A 185 6.76 -7.47 -12.78
CA TRP A 185 5.66 -6.80 -12.08
C TRP A 185 4.46 -7.72 -11.83
N ARG A 186 4.24 -8.73 -12.68
CA ARG A 186 3.04 -9.58 -12.71
C ARG A 186 3.26 -10.98 -12.11
N HIS A 187 4.33 -11.15 -11.34
CA HIS A 187 4.77 -12.42 -10.76
C HIS A 187 3.75 -13.07 -9.82
#